data_AF-A0ABD0PQH7-F1
#
_entry.id   AF-A0ABD0PQH7-F1
#
_cell.length_a   1.000
_cell.length_b   1.000
_cell.length_c   1.000
_cell.angle_alpha   90.00
_cell.angle_beta   90.00
_cell.angle_gamma   90.00
#
_symmetry.space_group_name_H-M   'P 1'
#
loop_
_entity.id
_entity.type
_entity.pdbx_description
1 polymer ?
#
loop_
_entity_poly.entity_id
_entity_poly.type
_entity_poly.pdbx_seq_one_letter_code
_entity_poly.pdbx_strand_id
1 'polypeptide(L)'
;RSRESCAVAQQQETEREGKRGGCIMADRDSGSPGPMHPGAASRLQHDTEELASKRVDIQNKRFYLDVKQNAKGRFLKIAEVGAGGNKSRLTLSMSVAVEFRDYLGDFIEHYAQLGPSNPDIVQDEPRRALKSEFLVRENRKYYMDLKENQRGRFLRIRQTVNRGPGLGTSQGQTIALPAQGLIEFRDALAKLIDDFGVDEDPAELPEGTSLTVDNKRFFFDVGSNKYGVFMRVSEVKPTYRNSITVPCKVWSKFGATFCKYADEMKKIQERSRERRAREMLPEGLHGDDGDED
;
A
#
# COMPACT_ATOMS: atom_id res chain seq x y z
N ARG A 1 23.12 13.18 74.85
CA ARG A 1 22.30 11.98 75.11
C ARG A 1 22.18 11.27 73.76
N SER A 2 22.82 10.12 73.57
CA SER A 2 22.39 8.80 74.09
C SER A 2 21.03 8.45 73.50
N ARG A 3 20.99 7.58 72.47
CA ARG A 3 20.93 6.10 72.59
C ARG A 3 19.60 5.65 73.21
N GLU A 4 18.80 4.92 72.44
CA GLU A 4 18.31 3.54 72.68
C GLU A 4 17.48 3.12 71.44
N SER A 5 17.73 1.97 70.81
CA SER A 5 17.32 0.58 71.16
C SER A 5 15.94 0.26 70.54
N CYS A 6 15.83 -0.66 69.57
CA CYS A 6 15.55 -2.11 69.75
C CYS A 6 14.09 -2.38 70.23
N ALA A 7 13.34 -3.40 69.79
CA ALA A 7 13.74 -4.64 69.13
C ALA A 7 12.64 -5.23 68.19
N VAL A 8 12.95 -6.41 67.66
CA VAL A 8 12.08 -7.34 66.89
C VAL A 8 10.86 -7.81 67.69
N ALA A 9 9.73 -8.06 67.00
CA ALA A 9 8.67 -8.96 67.44
C ALA A 9 8.06 -9.73 66.23
N GLN A 10 7.45 -10.89 66.48
CA GLN A 10 6.79 -11.77 65.50
C GLN A 10 5.31 -11.97 65.89
N GLN A 11 4.59 -12.83 65.14
CA GLN A 11 3.30 -13.48 65.51
C GLN A 11 2.07 -12.53 65.49
N GLN A 12 0.83 -12.98 65.25
CA GLN A 12 0.31 -14.29 64.80
C GLN A 12 -1.05 -14.12 64.08
N GLU A 13 -1.51 -15.21 63.44
CA GLU A 13 -2.93 -15.61 63.23
C GLU A 13 -4.05 -14.58 62.98
N THR A 14 -4.83 -14.82 61.92
CA THR A 14 -6.20 -15.33 62.12
C THR A 14 -6.77 -15.95 60.84
N GLU A 15 -7.41 -17.11 60.97
CA GLU A 15 -8.07 -17.82 59.87
C GLU A 15 -9.50 -17.29 59.64
N ARG A 16 -10.04 -17.50 58.42
CA ARG A 16 -11.48 -17.66 58.21
C ARG A 16 -11.77 -18.74 57.18
N GLU A 17 -12.48 -19.79 57.62
CA GLU A 17 -13.00 -20.82 56.73
C GLU A 17 -14.06 -20.29 55.74
N GLY A 18 -14.12 -20.90 54.56
CA GLY A 18 -15.17 -20.70 53.56
C GLY A 18 -15.65 -22.04 52.97
N LYS A 19 -16.30 -22.90 53.78
CA LYS A 19 -16.74 -24.25 53.38
C LYS A 19 -17.82 -24.24 52.28
N ARG A 20 -17.55 -24.97 51.18
CA ARG A 20 -18.44 -25.73 50.26
C ARG A 20 -17.66 -25.97 48.94
N GLY A 21 -17.75 -27.10 48.23
CA GLY A 21 -18.49 -28.35 48.39
C GLY A 21 -18.61 -29.01 47.00
N GLY A 22 -18.11 -30.23 46.79
CA GLY A 22 -17.82 -30.76 45.44
C GLY A 22 -18.67 -31.95 44.95
N CYS A 23 -18.79 -32.07 43.62
CA CYS A 23 -19.25 -33.20 42.77
C CYS A 23 -18.75 -32.90 41.33
N ILE A 24 -17.55 -33.28 40.88
CA ILE A 24 -17.07 -34.56 40.29
C ILE A 24 -17.99 -35.21 39.20
N MET A 25 -17.44 -35.37 37.98
CA MET A 25 -17.87 -36.18 36.80
C MET A 25 -19.20 -35.80 36.09
N ALA A 26 -19.39 -35.91 34.76
CA ALA A 26 -18.54 -35.98 33.54
C ALA A 26 -19.50 -35.69 32.31
N ASP A 27 -19.21 -35.77 31.00
CA ASP A 27 -18.09 -36.18 30.13
C ASP A 27 -18.25 -35.48 28.73
N ARG A 28 -17.21 -35.47 27.86
CA ARG A 28 -17.19 -35.04 26.43
C ARG A 28 -17.46 -33.53 26.12
N ASP A 29 -17.01 -32.94 25.00
CA ASP A 29 -16.15 -33.39 23.89
C ASP A 29 -15.20 -32.26 23.40
N SER A 30 -14.11 -32.67 22.74
CA SER A 30 -13.24 -31.99 21.75
C SER A 30 -13.44 -30.51 21.40
N GLY A 31 -12.35 -29.70 21.43
CA GLY A 31 -12.28 -28.47 20.61
C GLY A 31 -11.42 -27.29 21.06
N SER A 32 -10.28 -27.45 21.73
CA SER A 32 -9.45 -26.30 22.16
C SER A 32 -8.94 -25.45 20.98
N PRO A 33 -9.15 -24.12 20.96
CA PRO A 33 -8.59 -23.25 19.94
C PRO A 33 -7.08 -23.08 20.15
N GLY A 34 -6.28 -23.58 19.20
CA GLY A 34 -4.82 -23.48 19.25
C GLY A 34 -4.30 -22.03 19.12
N PRO A 35 -3.06 -21.74 19.56
CA PRO A 35 -2.49 -20.40 19.50
C PRO A 35 -2.44 -19.83 18.08
N MET A 36 -2.85 -18.57 17.89
CA MET A 36 -2.82 -17.92 16.59
C MET A 36 -1.39 -17.76 16.07
N HIS A 37 -1.03 -18.49 15.00
CA HIS A 37 0.25 -18.31 14.31
C HIS A 37 0.40 -16.86 13.79
N PRO A 38 1.52 -16.16 14.07
CA PRO A 38 1.79 -14.82 13.56
C PRO A 38 2.21 -14.81 12.07
N GLY A 39 1.47 -15.51 11.20
CA GLY A 39 1.80 -15.69 9.78
C GLY A 39 1.09 -14.73 8.80
N ALA A 40 -0.05 -14.15 9.20
CA ALA A 40 -0.93 -13.42 8.29
C ALA A 40 -0.29 -12.18 7.63
N ALA A 41 0.62 -11.50 8.32
CA ALA A 41 1.29 -10.30 7.82
C ALA A 41 2.38 -10.56 6.75
N SER A 42 2.80 -11.81 6.54
CA SER A 42 3.89 -12.14 5.62
C SER A 42 3.44 -12.25 4.15
N ARG A 43 2.20 -12.71 3.89
CA ARG A 43 1.73 -13.02 2.53
C ARG A 43 1.70 -11.83 1.55
N LEU A 44 1.72 -10.59 2.04
CA LEU A 44 1.79 -9.39 1.19
C LEU A 44 3.23 -8.99 0.79
N GLN A 45 4.27 -9.68 1.28
CA GLN A 45 5.67 -9.34 0.97
C GLN A 45 6.26 -10.13 -0.21
N HIS A 46 5.64 -11.25 -0.60
CA HIS A 46 6.16 -12.14 -1.66
C HIS A 46 5.92 -11.65 -3.09
N ASP A 47 5.10 -10.61 -3.30
CA ASP A 47 4.80 -9.98 -4.61
C ASP A 47 5.72 -8.78 -4.92
N THR A 48 6.84 -8.61 -4.20
CA THR A 48 7.80 -7.52 -4.43
C THR A 48 9.24 -8.04 -4.48
N GLU A 49 9.83 -7.96 -5.67
CA GLU A 49 11.21 -8.34 -5.94
C GLU A 49 12.17 -7.19 -5.58
N GLU A 50 13.42 -7.50 -5.22
CA GLU A 50 14.49 -6.52 -5.01
C GLU A 50 15.50 -6.67 -6.13
N LEU A 51 15.63 -5.64 -6.99
CA LEU A 51 16.52 -5.66 -8.14
C LEU A 51 17.94 -5.23 -7.75
N ALA A 52 18.04 -4.27 -6.83
CA ALA A 52 19.29 -3.81 -6.24
C ALA A 52 19.06 -3.18 -4.87
N SER A 53 20.08 -3.20 -4.02
CA SER A 53 20.17 -2.35 -2.83
C SER A 53 21.55 -1.69 -2.77
N LYS A 54 21.57 -0.37 -2.60
CA LYS A 54 22.79 0.43 -2.41
C LYS A 54 22.74 1.09 -1.04
N ARG A 55 23.75 0.80 -0.21
CA ARG A 55 24.00 1.50 1.05
C ARG A 55 24.89 2.73 0.82
N VAL A 56 24.57 3.80 1.54
CA VAL A 56 25.26 5.10 1.57
C VAL A 56 25.34 5.52 3.06
N ASP A 57 26.55 5.70 3.60
CA ASP A 57 26.76 5.98 5.03
C ASP A 57 27.18 7.43 5.25
N ILE A 58 26.26 8.27 5.72
CA ILE A 58 26.46 9.72 5.83
C ILE A 58 26.47 10.13 7.31
N GLN A 59 27.64 10.52 7.82
CA GLN A 59 27.87 10.80 9.24
C GLN A 59 27.36 9.63 10.12
N ASN A 60 26.53 9.93 11.12
CA ASN A 60 25.94 8.97 12.06
C ASN A 60 24.58 8.43 11.56
N LYS A 61 24.40 8.34 10.23
CA LYS A 61 23.20 7.79 9.57
C LYS A 61 23.58 6.83 8.45
N ARG A 62 22.77 5.80 8.27
CA ARG A 62 22.89 4.83 7.16
C ARG A 62 21.66 4.93 6.28
N PHE A 63 21.85 5.13 4.99
CA PHE A 63 20.77 5.15 4.00
C PHE A 63 20.85 3.89 3.15
N TYR A 64 19.69 3.27 2.92
CA TYR A 64 19.52 2.11 2.06
C TYR A 64 18.59 2.51 0.91
N LEU A 65 19.08 2.44 -0.32
CA LEU A 65 18.37 2.74 -1.55
C LEU A 65 18.08 1.40 -2.23
N ASP A 66 16.88 0.87 -2.02
CA ASP A 66 16.46 -0.43 -2.59
C ASP A 66 15.56 -0.19 -3.81
N VAL A 67 16.04 -0.59 -4.99
CA VAL A 67 15.21 -0.64 -6.21
C VAL A 67 14.41 -1.93 -6.19
N LYS A 68 13.09 -1.80 -6.34
CA LYS A 68 12.14 -2.90 -6.18
C LYS A 68 11.12 -2.91 -7.31
N GLN A 69 10.64 -4.10 -7.67
CA GLN A 69 9.61 -4.28 -8.69
C GLN A 69 8.40 -5.02 -8.09
N ASN A 70 7.20 -4.56 -8.45
CA ASN A 70 5.94 -5.22 -8.10
C ASN A 70 4.99 -5.18 -9.32
N ALA A 71 3.77 -5.71 -9.17
CA ALA A 71 2.76 -5.73 -10.24
C ALA A 71 2.18 -4.36 -10.66
N LYS A 72 2.82 -3.25 -10.27
CA LYS A 72 2.60 -1.88 -10.76
C LYS A 72 3.85 -1.23 -11.36
N GLY A 73 4.92 -2.00 -11.58
CA GLY A 73 6.20 -1.52 -12.10
C GLY A 73 7.31 -1.38 -11.04
N ARG A 74 8.40 -0.71 -11.43
CA ARG A 74 9.59 -0.46 -10.60
C ARG A 74 9.43 0.78 -9.72
N PHE A 75 10.01 0.75 -8.52
CA PHE A 75 9.95 1.83 -7.55
C PHE A 75 11.19 1.84 -6.64
N LEU A 76 11.56 3.03 -6.15
CA LEU A 76 12.68 3.19 -5.22
C LEU A 76 12.17 3.30 -3.77
N LYS A 77 12.72 2.46 -2.88
CA LYS A 77 12.57 2.57 -1.43
C LYS A 77 13.85 3.21 -0.87
N ILE A 78 13.71 4.34 -0.18
CA ILE A 78 14.80 4.93 0.61
C ILE A 78 14.49 4.68 2.09
N ALA A 79 15.41 4.06 2.83
CA ALA A 79 15.32 3.89 4.27
C ALA A 79 16.49 4.57 4.99
N GLU A 80 16.18 5.48 5.90
CA GLU A 80 17.12 6.11 6.82
C GLU A 80 17.18 5.30 8.13
N VAL A 81 18.39 5.02 8.62
CA VAL A 81 18.65 4.47 9.96
C VAL A 81 19.62 5.40 10.68
N GLY A 82 19.13 6.10 11.71
CA GLY A 82 19.95 6.95 12.56
C GLY A 82 20.61 6.19 13.72
N ALA A 83 21.72 6.71 14.26
CA ALA A 83 22.46 6.10 15.37
C ALA A 83 21.62 5.77 16.61
N GLY A 84 20.54 6.52 16.89
CA GLY A 84 19.60 6.24 17.99
C GLY A 84 18.58 5.14 17.70
N GLY A 85 18.81 4.28 16.71
CA GLY A 85 17.87 3.20 16.31
C GLY A 85 16.64 3.66 15.53
N ASN A 86 16.35 4.96 15.51
CA ASN A 86 15.27 5.56 14.73
C ASN A 86 15.37 5.18 13.24
N LYS A 87 14.29 4.59 12.71
CA LYS A 87 14.16 4.22 11.30
C LYS A 87 13.10 5.08 10.63
N SER A 88 13.40 5.62 9.47
CA SER A 88 12.45 6.38 8.65
C SER A 88 12.52 5.90 7.21
N ARG A 89 11.43 6.04 6.46
CA ARG A 89 11.31 5.50 5.11
C ARG A 89 10.54 6.44 4.21
N LEU A 90 11.02 6.57 2.97
CA LEU A 90 10.39 7.24 1.85
C LEU A 90 10.22 6.22 0.71
N THR A 91 9.25 6.42 -0.19
CA THR A 91 9.06 5.51 -1.34
C THR A 91 8.58 6.29 -2.57
N LEU A 92 9.38 6.25 -3.63
CA LEU A 92 9.26 7.03 -4.86
C LEU A 92 8.96 6.10 -6.05
N SER A 93 8.26 6.58 -7.09
CA SER A 93 8.32 5.94 -8.42
C SER A 93 9.70 6.21 -9.05
N MET A 94 10.08 5.45 -10.09
CA MET A 94 11.33 5.74 -10.81
C MET A 94 11.30 7.14 -11.46
N SER A 95 10.17 7.56 -12.01
CA SER A 95 9.97 8.94 -12.51
C SER A 95 10.26 10.02 -11.46
N VAL A 96 9.69 9.88 -10.26
CA VAL A 96 9.97 10.80 -9.13
C VAL A 96 11.42 10.69 -8.63
N ALA A 97 12.09 9.55 -8.84
CA ALA A 97 13.51 9.39 -8.53
C ALA A 97 14.42 10.15 -9.52
N VAL A 98 14.07 10.21 -10.81
CA VAL A 98 14.76 11.06 -11.82
C VAL A 98 14.68 12.52 -11.42
N GLU A 99 13.46 13.05 -11.25
CA GLU A 99 13.23 14.44 -10.84
C GLU A 99 13.97 14.75 -9.52
N PHE A 100 13.96 13.83 -8.56
CA PHE A 100 14.70 13.98 -7.29
C PHE A 100 16.23 13.97 -7.45
N ARG A 101 16.79 13.22 -8.42
CA ARG A 101 18.23 13.24 -8.77
C ARG A 101 18.63 14.61 -9.30
N ASP A 102 17.76 15.22 -10.11
CA ASP A 102 17.98 16.55 -10.69
C ASP A 102 17.91 17.64 -9.61
N TYR A 103 16.83 17.68 -8.81
CA TYR A 103 16.71 18.61 -7.68
C TYR A 103 17.87 18.49 -6.66
N LEU A 104 18.40 17.28 -6.43
CA LEU A 104 19.59 17.10 -5.58
C LEU A 104 20.81 17.86 -6.14
N GLY A 105 20.97 17.94 -7.46
CA GLY A 105 21.94 18.82 -8.12
C GLY A 105 21.75 20.28 -7.72
N ASP A 106 20.54 20.81 -7.89
CA ASP A 106 20.20 22.20 -7.56
C ASP A 106 20.37 22.53 -6.05
N PHE A 107 20.30 21.52 -5.18
CA PHE A 107 20.61 21.66 -3.75
C PHE A 107 22.11 21.59 -3.46
N ILE A 108 22.88 20.79 -4.20
CA ILE A 108 24.35 20.73 -4.10
C ILE A 108 24.98 22.04 -4.57
N GLU A 109 24.57 22.57 -5.72
CA GLU A 109 25.09 23.83 -6.26
C GLU A 109 24.82 25.00 -5.31
N HIS A 110 23.59 25.10 -4.81
CA HIS A 110 23.25 26.11 -3.81
C HIS A 110 24.05 25.90 -2.50
N TYR A 111 24.21 24.66 -2.02
CA TYR A 111 25.02 24.37 -0.84
C TYR A 111 26.50 24.75 -1.01
N ALA A 112 27.06 24.60 -2.21
CA ALA A 112 28.44 25.03 -2.52
C ALA A 112 28.61 26.56 -2.53
N GLN A 113 27.55 27.32 -2.81
CA GLN A 113 27.54 28.79 -2.73
C GLN A 113 27.36 29.31 -1.29
N LEU A 114 26.83 28.49 -0.38
CA LEU A 114 26.66 28.87 1.02
C LEU A 114 27.99 28.80 1.78
N GLY A 115 28.49 29.97 2.19
CA GLY A 115 29.68 30.10 3.04
C GLY A 115 29.61 29.36 4.40
N PRO A 116 30.66 29.46 5.22
CA PRO A 116 30.75 28.73 6.49
C PRO A 116 29.52 28.91 7.40
N SER A 117 29.15 27.85 8.10
CA SER A 117 28.02 27.83 9.03
C SER A 117 28.21 28.88 10.14
N ASN A 118 27.26 29.80 10.31
CA ASN A 118 27.33 30.85 11.32
C ASN A 118 26.53 30.43 12.57
N PRO A 119 27.17 30.03 13.68
CA PRO A 119 26.47 29.43 14.82
C PRO A 119 25.58 30.43 15.58
N ASP A 120 25.93 31.72 15.57
CA ASP A 120 25.27 32.73 16.41
C ASP A 120 23.90 33.19 15.87
N ILE A 121 23.61 32.97 14.58
CA ILE A 121 22.34 33.36 13.94
C ILE A 121 21.18 32.42 14.36
N VAL A 122 21.49 31.30 15.04
CA VAL A 122 20.57 30.16 15.20
C VAL A 122 19.52 30.34 16.31
N GLN A 123 19.51 31.44 17.07
CA GLN A 123 18.64 31.59 18.25
C GLN A 123 17.22 32.14 17.98
N ASP A 124 17.02 33.11 17.07
CA ASP A 124 15.82 34.00 17.14
C ASP A 124 14.83 33.94 15.94
N GLU A 125 15.17 33.29 14.81
CA GLU A 125 14.29 33.21 13.62
C GLU A 125 13.64 31.80 13.45
N PRO A 126 12.37 31.68 12.99
CA PRO A 126 11.58 30.45 13.07
C PRO A 126 11.93 29.39 12.00
N ARG A 127 13.15 28.83 12.07
CA ARG A 127 13.59 27.61 11.36
C ARG A 127 13.33 27.63 9.85
N ARG A 128 13.48 28.80 9.21
CA ARG A 128 13.30 29.00 7.78
C ARG A 128 14.19 28.03 6.97
N ALA A 129 13.74 27.64 5.78
CA ALA A 129 14.61 26.90 4.87
C ALA A 129 15.54 27.85 4.14
N LEU A 130 16.77 27.41 3.90
CA LEU A 130 17.77 28.10 3.07
C LEU A 130 17.33 28.07 1.60
N LYS A 131 16.88 26.89 1.16
CA LYS A 131 16.18 26.63 -0.11
C LYS A 131 15.07 25.62 0.15
N SER A 132 13.89 25.81 -0.44
CA SER A 132 12.78 24.86 -0.40
C SER A 132 12.24 24.62 -1.80
N GLU A 133 12.24 23.36 -2.22
CA GLU A 133 11.62 22.91 -3.47
C GLU A 133 10.43 21.98 -3.18
N PHE A 134 9.55 21.79 -4.17
CA PHE A 134 8.52 20.77 -4.08
C PHE A 134 8.21 20.10 -5.41
N LEU A 135 7.90 18.82 -5.34
CA LEU A 135 7.48 17.99 -6.47
C LEU A 135 6.08 17.43 -6.22
N VAL A 136 5.21 17.44 -7.23
CA VAL A 136 3.85 16.87 -7.18
C VAL A 136 3.71 15.79 -8.24
N ARG A 137 3.34 14.58 -7.82
CA ARG A 137 3.07 13.45 -8.73
C ARG A 137 1.87 12.66 -8.21
N GLU A 138 0.91 12.37 -9.09
CA GLU A 138 -0.36 11.75 -8.71
C GLU A 138 -1.05 12.51 -7.54
N ASN A 139 -1.41 11.81 -6.47
CA ASN A 139 -1.94 12.38 -5.23
C ASN A 139 -0.87 12.63 -4.16
N ARG A 140 0.41 12.73 -4.53
CA ARG A 140 1.54 12.91 -3.60
C ARG A 140 2.24 14.24 -3.83
N LYS A 141 2.62 14.90 -2.74
CA LYS A 141 3.49 16.08 -2.75
C LYS A 141 4.72 15.82 -1.89
N TYR A 142 5.88 16.00 -2.48
CA TYR A 142 7.19 15.86 -1.87
C TYR A 142 7.74 17.27 -1.61
N TYR A 143 7.93 17.63 -0.34
CA TYR A 143 8.57 18.88 0.08
C TYR A 143 10.05 18.61 0.38
N MET A 144 10.94 19.46 -0.11
CA MET A 144 12.39 19.30 0.05
C MET A 144 12.96 20.59 0.63
N ASP A 145 13.26 20.61 1.94
CA ASP A 145 13.75 21.80 2.64
C ASP A 145 15.23 21.64 3.01
N LEU A 146 16.12 22.43 2.41
CA LEU A 146 17.49 22.59 2.93
C LEU A 146 17.43 23.49 4.17
N LYS A 147 17.93 23.01 5.30
CA LYS A 147 17.86 23.68 6.61
C LYS A 147 19.18 23.62 7.34
N GLU A 148 19.40 24.58 8.23
CA GLU A 148 20.56 24.61 9.15
C GLU A 148 20.10 24.36 10.59
N ASN A 149 20.96 23.75 11.40
CA ASN A 149 20.81 23.61 12.84
C ASN A 149 22.20 23.53 13.50
N GLN A 150 22.26 23.42 14.83
CA GLN A 150 23.51 23.32 15.61
C GLN A 150 24.46 22.17 15.22
N ARG A 151 23.98 21.17 14.45
CA ARG A 151 24.76 20.06 13.90
C ARG A 151 25.11 20.24 12.41
N GLY A 152 24.86 21.42 11.85
CA GLY A 152 25.12 21.77 10.44
C GLY A 152 23.88 21.73 9.54
N ARG A 153 24.13 21.77 8.22
CA ARG A 153 23.08 21.81 7.18
C ARG A 153 22.58 20.41 6.81
N PHE A 154 21.29 20.29 6.51
CA PHE A 154 20.62 19.03 6.14
C PHE A 154 19.43 19.28 5.21
N LEU A 155 19.22 18.38 4.25
CA LEU A 155 18.05 18.38 3.36
C LEU A 155 16.96 17.48 3.96
N ARG A 156 15.81 18.05 4.29
CA ARG A 156 14.63 17.34 4.79
C ARG A 156 13.64 17.09 3.66
N ILE A 157 13.48 15.82 3.26
CA ILE A 157 12.44 15.42 2.30
C ILE A 157 11.23 14.87 3.06
N ARG A 158 10.04 15.42 2.82
CA ARG A 158 8.76 15.02 3.41
C ARG A 158 7.72 14.77 2.33
N GLN A 159 7.25 13.52 2.20
CA GLN A 159 6.09 13.16 1.41
C GLN A 159 4.79 13.34 2.21
N THR A 160 3.84 14.08 1.65
CA THR A 160 2.43 14.08 2.05
C THR A 160 1.57 13.46 0.96
N VAL A 161 0.47 12.80 1.33
CA VAL A 161 -0.55 12.34 0.40
C VAL A 161 -1.76 13.27 0.51
N ASN A 162 -2.23 13.80 -0.61
CA ASN A 162 -3.41 14.65 -0.69
C ASN A 162 -4.66 13.77 -0.57
N ARG A 163 -5.02 13.42 0.68
CA ARG A 163 -6.36 12.94 1.03
C ARG A 163 -7.24 14.17 1.28
N GLY A 164 -8.50 14.10 0.83
CA GLY A 164 -9.44 15.21 0.93
C GLY A 164 -9.80 15.57 2.38
N PRO A 165 -10.46 16.73 2.60
CA PRO A 165 -10.86 17.18 3.93
C PRO A 165 -11.62 16.10 4.72
N GLY A 166 -11.18 15.83 5.94
CA GLY A 166 -11.83 14.88 6.86
C GLY A 166 -11.07 13.57 7.12
N LEU A 167 -10.19 13.10 6.21
CA LEU A 167 -9.32 11.95 6.50
C LEU A 167 -7.98 12.43 7.08
N GLY A 168 -7.77 12.17 8.38
CA GLY A 168 -6.69 12.75 9.19
C GLY A 168 -5.28 12.59 8.64
N THR A 169 -4.40 13.50 9.05
CA THR A 169 -3.00 13.59 8.62
C THR A 169 -2.21 12.32 8.99
N SER A 170 -2.17 11.35 8.06
CA SER A 170 -1.19 10.27 8.11
C SER A 170 0.21 10.88 8.18
N GLN A 171 0.96 10.58 9.25
CA GLN A 171 2.28 11.20 9.48
C GLN A 171 3.16 11.03 8.25
N GLY A 172 3.57 12.16 7.66
CA GLY A 172 4.22 12.18 6.36
C GLY A 172 5.56 11.46 6.37
N GLN A 173 5.78 10.57 5.41
CA GLN A 173 7.05 9.86 5.24
C GLN A 173 8.17 10.90 5.06
N THR A 174 9.08 10.98 6.03
CA THR A 174 10.09 12.03 6.13
C THR A 174 11.47 11.41 6.33
N ILE A 175 12.48 11.93 5.63
CA ILE A 175 13.91 11.62 5.82
C ILE A 175 14.73 12.92 5.85
N ALA A 176 15.92 12.88 6.42
CA ALA A 176 16.79 14.04 6.61
C ALA A 176 18.26 13.71 6.30
N LEU A 177 18.72 14.05 5.10
CA LEU A 177 20.08 13.80 4.61
C LEU A 177 21.01 14.92 5.10
N PRO A 178 22.15 14.64 5.75
CA PRO A 178 23.16 15.67 6.02
C PRO A 178 23.73 16.25 4.71
N ALA A 179 23.92 17.56 4.64
CA ALA A 179 24.29 18.24 3.39
C ALA A 179 25.61 17.73 2.78
N GLN A 180 26.57 17.34 3.63
CA GLN A 180 27.87 16.82 3.21
C GLN A 180 27.79 15.51 2.40
N GLY A 181 26.71 14.75 2.51
CA GLY A 181 26.51 13.50 1.77
C GLY A 181 25.57 13.60 0.57
N LEU A 182 25.13 14.81 0.19
CA LEU A 182 24.20 14.97 -0.94
C LEU A 182 24.81 14.50 -2.26
N ILE A 183 26.12 14.70 -2.47
CA ILE A 183 26.83 14.26 -3.68
C ILE A 183 26.85 12.73 -3.76
N GLU A 184 27.34 12.05 -2.71
CA GLU A 184 27.35 10.57 -2.67
C GLU A 184 25.95 9.98 -2.83
N PHE A 185 24.93 10.62 -2.22
CA PHE A 185 23.54 10.20 -2.37
C PHE A 185 23.02 10.42 -3.80
N ARG A 186 23.32 11.57 -4.43
CA ARG A 186 22.95 11.88 -5.82
C ARG A 186 23.59 10.88 -6.78
N ASP A 187 24.86 10.55 -6.60
CA ASP A 187 25.60 9.69 -7.51
C ASP A 187 25.21 8.21 -7.33
N ALA A 188 24.94 7.79 -6.09
CA ALA A 188 24.32 6.50 -5.81
C ALA A 188 22.89 6.38 -6.40
N LEU A 189 22.11 7.47 -6.37
CA LEU A 189 20.78 7.53 -6.96
C LEU A 189 20.83 7.54 -8.49
N ALA A 190 21.72 8.34 -9.09
CA ALA A 190 21.95 8.41 -10.53
C ALA A 190 22.32 7.04 -11.07
N LYS A 191 23.32 6.36 -10.49
CA LYS A 191 23.66 5.00 -10.93
C LYS A 191 22.48 4.02 -10.86
N LEU A 192 21.64 4.07 -9.82
CA LEU A 192 20.45 3.21 -9.75
C LEU A 192 19.37 3.57 -10.80
N ILE A 193 19.35 4.81 -11.29
CA ILE A 193 18.50 5.25 -12.40
C ILE A 193 19.10 4.84 -13.74
N ASP A 194 20.42 4.91 -13.90
CA ASP A 194 21.10 4.49 -15.14
C ASP A 194 21.04 2.95 -15.29
N ASP A 195 21.23 2.20 -14.19
CA ASP A 195 21.18 0.73 -14.16
C ASP A 195 19.73 0.16 -14.25
N PHE A 196 18.72 0.82 -13.66
CA PHE A 196 17.34 0.27 -13.50
C PHE A 196 16.18 1.22 -13.81
N GLY A 197 16.45 2.50 -14.07
CA GLY A 197 15.47 3.53 -14.38
C GLY A 197 15.08 3.61 -15.87
N VAL A 198 15.75 2.83 -16.74
CA VAL A 198 15.36 2.64 -18.15
C VAL A 198 13.89 2.25 -18.24
N ASP A 199 13.16 2.96 -19.10
CA ASP A 199 11.77 2.68 -19.44
C ASP A 199 11.59 1.23 -19.90
N GLU A 200 11.09 0.39 -18.99
CA GLU A 200 10.25 -0.72 -19.40
C GLU A 200 8.95 -0.08 -19.89
N ASP A 201 8.86 0.13 -21.21
CA ASP A 201 7.57 0.29 -21.90
C ASP A 201 6.62 -0.75 -21.28
N PRO A 202 5.41 -0.38 -20.81
CA PRO A 202 4.63 -1.19 -19.86
C PRO A 202 3.96 -2.42 -20.52
N ALA A 203 4.80 -3.29 -21.07
CA ALA A 203 4.57 -4.46 -21.91
C ALA A 203 3.47 -4.28 -22.98
N GLU A 204 3.30 -3.05 -23.51
CA GLU A 204 2.16 -2.58 -24.31
C GLU A 204 0.82 -3.20 -23.89
N LEU A 205 0.56 -3.24 -22.58
CA LEU A 205 -0.64 -3.88 -22.07
C LEU A 205 -1.88 -3.01 -22.33
N PRO A 206 -2.98 -3.58 -22.87
CA PRO A 206 -4.18 -2.83 -23.18
C PRO A 206 -4.81 -2.24 -21.90
N GLU A 207 -5.34 -1.03 -22.00
CA GLU A 207 -5.86 -0.28 -20.86
C GLU A 207 -7.00 -1.03 -20.13
N GLY A 208 -6.94 -1.04 -18.80
CA GLY A 208 -7.90 -1.74 -17.95
C GLY A 208 -9.30 -1.16 -18.06
N THR A 209 -10.21 -1.89 -18.70
CA THR A 209 -11.62 -1.49 -18.87
C THR A 209 -12.43 -1.72 -17.59
N SER A 210 -13.48 -0.92 -17.35
CA SER A 210 -14.43 -1.18 -16.26
C SER A 210 -15.89 -1.04 -16.67
N LEU A 211 -16.75 -1.84 -16.04
CA LEU A 211 -18.20 -1.88 -16.24
C LEU A 211 -18.88 -1.51 -14.92
N THR A 212 -19.90 -0.66 -14.92
CA THR A 212 -20.74 -0.43 -13.71
C THR A 212 -22.15 -0.98 -13.97
N VAL A 213 -22.64 -1.82 -13.06
CA VAL A 213 -23.97 -2.45 -13.12
C VAL A 213 -24.53 -2.44 -11.70
N ASP A 214 -25.71 -1.85 -11.52
CA ASP A 214 -26.31 -1.57 -10.21
C ASP A 214 -25.31 -0.90 -9.24
N ASN A 215 -25.23 -1.38 -8.00
CA ASN A 215 -24.23 -1.00 -7.00
C ASN A 215 -22.97 -1.91 -7.05
N LYS A 216 -22.55 -2.33 -8.26
CA LYS A 216 -21.29 -3.05 -8.51
C LYS A 216 -20.48 -2.35 -9.59
N ARG A 217 -19.15 -2.35 -9.44
CA ARG A 217 -18.21 -2.08 -10.54
C ARG A 217 -17.30 -3.28 -10.78
N PHE A 218 -17.22 -3.70 -12.03
CA PHE A 218 -16.31 -4.74 -12.49
C PHE A 218 -15.11 -4.09 -13.17
N PHE A 219 -13.89 -4.45 -12.76
CA PHE A 219 -12.65 -3.99 -13.38
C PHE A 219 -11.95 -5.17 -14.08
N PHE A 220 -11.42 -4.93 -15.27
CA PHE A 220 -10.73 -5.90 -16.12
C PHE A 220 -9.29 -5.43 -16.33
N ASP A 221 -8.48 -5.56 -15.30
CA ASP A 221 -7.09 -5.06 -15.31
C ASP A 221 -6.19 -6.07 -16.03
N VAL A 222 -5.57 -5.73 -17.16
CA VAL A 222 -4.49 -6.54 -17.73
C VAL A 222 -3.17 -6.17 -17.04
N GLY A 223 -2.34 -7.18 -16.75
CA GLY A 223 -1.06 -7.02 -16.06
C GLY A 223 -0.06 -8.10 -16.47
N SER A 224 1.23 -7.83 -16.25
CA SER A 224 2.32 -8.79 -16.44
C SER A 224 2.99 -9.12 -15.11
N ASN A 225 3.57 -10.30 -15.02
CA ASN A 225 4.53 -10.69 -13.99
C ASN A 225 5.48 -11.77 -14.56
N LYS A 226 6.42 -12.28 -13.75
CA LYS A 226 7.40 -13.30 -14.19
C LYS A 226 6.83 -14.66 -14.62
N TYR A 227 5.53 -14.89 -14.46
CA TYR A 227 4.80 -16.05 -14.98
C TYR A 227 3.99 -15.73 -16.26
N GLY A 228 4.13 -14.51 -16.81
CA GLY A 228 3.49 -14.04 -18.04
C GLY A 228 2.38 -13.01 -17.82
N VAL A 229 1.65 -12.72 -18.89
CA VAL A 229 0.49 -11.80 -18.89
C VAL A 229 -0.74 -12.48 -18.27
N PHE A 230 -1.51 -11.72 -17.52
CA PHE A 230 -2.76 -12.13 -16.88
C PHE A 230 -3.80 -11.00 -16.90
N MET A 231 -5.08 -11.36 -16.74
CA MET A 231 -6.18 -10.42 -16.52
C MET A 231 -6.72 -10.62 -15.11
N ARG A 232 -6.84 -9.55 -14.33
CA ARG A 232 -7.51 -9.55 -13.04
C ARG A 232 -8.92 -8.99 -13.20
N VAL A 233 -9.92 -9.86 -13.05
CA VAL A 233 -11.33 -9.46 -13.03
C VAL A 233 -11.74 -9.21 -11.58
N SER A 234 -12.08 -7.97 -11.22
CA SER A 234 -12.45 -7.57 -9.85
C SER A 234 -13.92 -7.16 -9.76
N GLU A 235 -14.72 -7.77 -8.88
CA GLU A 235 -16.00 -7.20 -8.43
C GLU A 235 -15.75 -6.24 -7.26
N VAL A 236 -16.28 -5.02 -7.33
CA VAL A 236 -16.17 -4.00 -6.29
C VAL A 236 -17.54 -3.45 -5.91
N LYS A 237 -17.80 -3.40 -4.61
CA LYS A 237 -18.89 -2.70 -3.91
C LYS A 237 -18.29 -1.76 -2.85
N PRO A 238 -19.03 -0.80 -2.28
CA PRO A 238 -18.51 0.10 -1.24
C PRO A 238 -17.90 -0.59 -0.01
N THR A 239 -18.39 -1.79 0.34
CA THR A 239 -17.96 -2.56 1.53
C THR A 239 -17.24 -3.87 1.21
N TYR A 240 -17.10 -4.24 -0.06
CA TYR A 240 -16.63 -5.57 -0.46
C TYR A 240 -15.88 -5.54 -1.80
N ARG A 241 -14.77 -6.26 -1.88
CA ARG A 241 -14.04 -6.47 -3.14
C ARG A 241 -13.63 -7.94 -3.26
N ASN A 242 -13.94 -8.53 -4.40
CA ASN A 242 -13.50 -9.86 -4.81
C ASN A 242 -12.71 -9.74 -6.12
N SER A 243 -11.80 -10.67 -6.41
CA SER A 243 -11.11 -10.71 -7.70
C SER A 243 -10.54 -12.08 -8.03
N ILE A 244 -10.65 -12.46 -9.31
CA ILE A 244 -9.96 -13.62 -9.89
C ILE A 244 -8.82 -13.17 -10.81
N THR A 245 -7.80 -14.01 -10.96
CA THR A 245 -6.68 -13.79 -11.89
C THR A 245 -6.71 -14.89 -12.96
N VAL A 246 -6.81 -14.49 -14.23
CA VAL A 246 -6.93 -15.39 -15.38
C VAL A 246 -5.68 -15.24 -16.27
N PRO A 247 -4.79 -16.24 -16.35
CA PRO A 247 -3.59 -16.18 -17.20
C PRO A 247 -3.92 -16.08 -18.70
N CYS A 248 -3.13 -15.33 -19.46
CA CYS A 248 -3.36 -15.09 -20.89
C CYS A 248 -3.53 -16.38 -21.70
N LYS A 249 -2.75 -17.43 -21.38
CA LYS A 249 -2.79 -18.76 -22.02
C LYS A 249 -4.14 -19.50 -21.93
N VAL A 250 -5.13 -19.01 -21.19
CA VAL A 250 -6.50 -19.57 -21.16
C VAL A 250 -7.61 -18.61 -21.58
N TRP A 251 -7.30 -17.35 -21.93
CA TRP A 251 -8.32 -16.33 -22.25
C TRP A 251 -9.28 -16.78 -23.37
N SER A 252 -8.77 -17.35 -24.46
CA SER A 252 -9.62 -17.80 -25.59
C SER A 252 -10.62 -18.90 -25.17
N LYS A 253 -10.20 -19.81 -24.28
CA LYS A 253 -11.08 -20.86 -23.74
C LYS A 253 -12.11 -20.30 -22.75
N PHE A 254 -11.69 -19.34 -21.93
CA PHE A 254 -12.57 -18.65 -20.97
C PHE A 254 -13.65 -17.84 -21.70
N GLY A 255 -13.25 -17.04 -22.71
CA GLY A 255 -14.15 -16.25 -23.55
C GLY A 255 -15.12 -17.10 -24.36
N ALA A 256 -14.65 -18.17 -25.02
CA ALA A 256 -15.51 -19.09 -25.76
C ALA A 256 -16.57 -19.77 -24.84
N THR A 257 -16.18 -20.14 -23.62
CA THR A 257 -17.09 -20.69 -22.61
C THR A 257 -18.14 -19.66 -22.19
N PHE A 258 -17.75 -18.40 -21.98
CA PHE A 258 -18.67 -17.31 -21.64
C PHE A 258 -19.67 -17.02 -22.77
N CYS A 259 -19.20 -16.93 -24.01
CA CYS A 259 -20.06 -16.67 -25.18
C CYS A 259 -21.11 -17.79 -25.36
N LYS A 260 -20.70 -19.06 -25.23
CA LYS A 260 -21.62 -20.20 -25.28
C LYS A 260 -22.78 -20.03 -24.29
N TYR A 261 -22.48 -19.71 -23.02
CA TYR A 261 -23.52 -19.54 -22.01
C TYR A 261 -24.39 -18.30 -22.24
N ALA A 262 -23.86 -17.23 -22.83
CA ALA A 262 -24.65 -16.07 -23.25
C ALA A 262 -25.68 -16.44 -24.33
N ASP A 263 -25.28 -17.22 -25.35
CA ASP A 263 -26.18 -17.71 -26.40
C ASP A 263 -27.24 -18.68 -25.88
N GLU A 264 -26.88 -19.57 -24.94
CA GLU A 264 -27.82 -20.48 -24.27
C GLU A 264 -28.85 -19.68 -23.45
N MET A 265 -28.41 -18.66 -22.69
CA MET A 265 -29.31 -17.77 -21.95
C MET A 265 -30.23 -16.95 -22.86
N LYS A 266 -29.74 -16.47 -24.01
CA LYS A 266 -30.57 -15.78 -25.01
C LYS A 266 -31.71 -16.67 -25.51
N LYS A 267 -31.40 -17.93 -25.89
CA LYS A 267 -32.40 -18.92 -26.31
C LYS A 267 -33.40 -19.30 -25.21
N ILE A 268 -33.02 -19.20 -23.93
CA ILE A 268 -33.93 -19.37 -22.80
C ILE A 268 -34.88 -18.16 -22.69
N GLN A 269 -34.37 -16.94 -22.83
CA GLN A 269 -35.18 -15.71 -22.79
C GLN A 269 -36.14 -15.63 -23.98
N GLU A 270 -35.70 -15.96 -25.18
CA GLU A 270 -36.51 -15.98 -26.41
C GLU A 270 -37.71 -16.93 -26.26
N ARG A 271 -37.47 -18.21 -25.93
CA ARG A 271 -38.56 -19.18 -25.65
C ARG A 271 -39.47 -18.78 -24.50
N SER A 272 -38.95 -18.11 -23.48
CA SER A 272 -39.77 -17.59 -22.36
C SER A 272 -40.68 -16.43 -22.79
N ARG A 273 -40.22 -15.59 -23.73
CA ARG A 273 -40.98 -14.50 -24.33
C ARG A 273 -42.04 -15.02 -25.30
N GLU A 274 -41.69 -15.98 -26.15
CA GLU A 274 -42.62 -16.67 -27.06
C GLU A 274 -43.74 -17.36 -26.30
N ARG A 275 -43.39 -18.09 -25.23
CA ARG A 275 -44.38 -18.72 -24.34
C ARG A 275 -45.34 -17.69 -23.75
N ARG A 276 -44.83 -16.60 -23.16
CA ARG A 276 -45.67 -15.53 -22.60
C ARG A 276 -46.55 -14.86 -23.66
N ALA A 277 -46.04 -14.66 -24.88
CA ALA A 277 -46.81 -14.09 -25.98
C ALA A 277 -47.95 -15.01 -26.43
N ARG A 278 -47.71 -16.33 -26.46
CA ARG A 278 -48.75 -17.34 -26.75
C ARG A 278 -49.79 -17.45 -25.64
N GLU A 279 -49.37 -17.32 -24.38
CA GLU A 279 -50.24 -17.23 -23.19
C GLU A 279 -51.02 -15.89 -23.09
N MET A 280 -50.80 -14.93 -24.02
CA MET A 280 -51.54 -13.67 -24.15
C MET A 280 -52.46 -13.59 -25.38
N LEU A 281 -52.47 -14.62 -26.24
CA LEU A 281 -53.46 -14.72 -27.32
C LEU A 281 -54.76 -15.30 -26.75
N PRO A 282 -55.92 -14.63 -26.92
CA PRO A 282 -57.19 -15.19 -26.46
C PRO A 282 -57.59 -16.40 -27.31
N GLU A 283 -57.92 -17.52 -26.67
CA GLU A 283 -58.69 -18.59 -27.31
C GLU A 283 -60.11 -18.07 -27.53
N GLY A 284 -60.41 -17.65 -28.76
CA GLY A 284 -61.58 -16.79 -29.01
C GLY A 284 -61.96 -16.66 -30.48
N LEU A 285 -62.06 -17.79 -31.18
CA LEU A 285 -62.86 -17.94 -32.42
C LEU A 285 -63.09 -19.44 -32.69
N HIS A 286 -63.82 -20.09 -31.78
CA HIS A 286 -64.63 -21.23 -32.21
C HIS A 286 -65.68 -20.67 -33.17
N GLY A 287 -65.82 -21.26 -34.35
CA GLY A 287 -66.95 -20.98 -35.23
C GLY A 287 -68.22 -21.46 -34.54
N ASP A 288 -69.12 -20.53 -34.24
CA ASP A 288 -70.51 -20.83 -33.95
C ASP A 288 -71.20 -20.96 -35.31
N ASP A 289 -70.99 -22.11 -35.97
CA ASP A 289 -71.66 -22.48 -37.22
C ASP A 289 -73.13 -22.75 -36.89
N GLY A 290 -73.91 -21.68 -36.78
CA GLY A 290 -75.36 -21.75 -36.57
C GLY A 290 -76.06 -22.26 -37.81
N ASP A 291 -76.39 -23.55 -37.83
CA ASP A 291 -77.17 -24.19 -38.89
C ASP A 291 -78.52 -23.46 -39.11
N GLU A 292 -78.78 -23.01 -40.34
CA GLU A 292 -80.10 -22.54 -40.79
C GLU A 292 -80.93 -23.73 -41.32
N ASP A 293 -81.98 -24.13 -40.58
CA ASP A 293 -83.35 -24.47 -41.07
C ASP A 293 -84.25 -25.08 -39.95
#